data_AF-A0A947JLX1-F1
#
_entry.id   AF-A0A947JLX1-F1
#
_cell.length_a   1.000
_cell.length_b   1.000
_cell.length_c   1.000
_cell.angle_alpha   90.00
_cell.angle_beta   90.00
_cell.angle_gamma   90.00
#
_symmetry.space_group_name_H-M   'P 1'
#
loop_
_entity.id
_entity.type
_entity.pdbx_description
1 polymer ?
#
loop_
_entity_poly.entity_id
_entity_poly.type
_entity_poly.pdbx_seq_one_letter_code
_entity_poly.pdbx_strand_id
1 'polypeptide(L)'
;MYLFAKKIHRYLVIIIIFLGLMMTISGTLLKYPKIAAEYLTFINIGFIRFIHSQLSTYFGIILFLMMITGAWMYFYPMWQQRKNRKKNNQDTPTTEQ
;
A
#
# COMPACT_ATOMS: atom_id res chain seq x y z
N MET A 1 -5.42 1.95 20.75
CA MET A 1 -4.25 1.97 19.83
C MET A 1 -4.65 2.04 18.34
N TYR A 2 -5.63 2.87 17.96
CA TYR A 2 -6.10 2.97 16.55
C TYR A 2 -5.37 4.06 15.74
N LEU A 3 -4.95 5.13 16.42
CA LEU A 3 -4.23 6.25 15.80
C LEU A 3 -2.81 5.88 15.34
N PHE A 4 -2.17 4.92 16.01
CA PHE A 4 -0.84 4.42 15.62
C PHE A 4 -0.90 3.63 14.30
N ALA A 5 -1.89 2.75 14.13
CA ALA A 5 -2.08 1.98 12.91
C ALA A 5 -2.34 2.89 11.69
N LYS A 6 -3.12 3.97 11.87
CA LYS A 6 -3.42 4.95 10.83
C LYS A 6 -2.19 5.74 10.38
N LYS A 7 -1.31 6.11 11.32
CA LYS A 7 -0.03 6.77 10.99
C LYS A 7 0.89 5.83 10.21
N ILE A 8 1.07 4.60 10.69
CA ILE A 8 1.93 3.60 10.03
C ILE A 8 1.43 3.31 8.62
N HIS A 9 0.13 3.09 8.43
CA HIS A 9 -0.43 2.88 7.10
C HIS A 9 -0.13 4.06 6.16
N ARG A 10 -0.28 5.31 6.62
CA ARG A 10 0.05 6.50 5.81
C ARG A 10 1.54 6.55 5.42
N TYR A 11 2.46 6.17 6.31
CA TYR A 11 3.88 6.07 5.96
C TYR A 11 4.14 4.96 4.95
N LEU A 12 3.50 3.79 5.09
CA LEU A 12 3.57 2.71 4.10
C LEU A 12 3.10 3.18 2.72
N VAL A 13 2.01 3.96 2.65
CA VAL A 13 1.46 4.56 1.41
C VAL A 13 2.46 5.51 0.73
N ILE A 14 3.22 6.28 1.51
CA ILE A 14 4.22 7.20 0.95
C ILE A 14 5.39 6.41 0.37
N ILE A 15 5.86 5.38 1.09
CA ILE A 15 6.97 4.52 0.65
C ILE A 15 6.62 3.80 -0.64
N ILE A 16 5.43 3.20 -0.73
CA ILE A 16 4.96 2.55 -1.96
C ILE A 16 4.85 3.53 -3.13
N ILE A 17 4.33 4.74 -2.94
CA ILE A 17 4.29 5.74 -4.03
C ILE A 17 5.69 6.01 -4.58
N PHE A 18 6.67 6.15 -3.68
CA PHE A 18 8.06 6.38 -4.06
C PHE A 18 8.67 5.18 -4.80
N LEU A 19 8.47 3.96 -4.30
CA LEU A 19 8.92 2.74 -4.97
C LEU A 19 8.21 2.54 -6.33
N GLY A 20 6.93 2.88 -6.42
CA GLY A 20 6.14 2.78 -7.65
C GLY A 20 6.64 3.74 -8.73
N LEU A 21 7.04 4.94 -8.35
CA LEU A 21 7.71 5.91 -9.23
C LEU A 21 9.02 5.32 -9.79
N MET A 22 9.87 4.76 -8.93
CA MET A 22 11.11 4.09 -9.35
C MET A 22 10.85 2.87 -10.26
N MET A 23 9.83 2.09 -9.98
CA MET A 23 9.38 0.98 -10.84
C MET A 23 8.92 1.45 -12.22
N THR A 24 8.19 2.56 -12.26
CA THR A 24 7.70 3.15 -13.51
C THR A 24 8.86 3.70 -14.34
N ILE A 25 9.81 4.39 -13.71
CA ILE A 25 11.01 4.90 -14.38
C ILE A 25 11.85 3.74 -14.96
N SER A 26 12.14 2.72 -14.15
CA SER A 26 12.92 1.56 -14.61
C SER A 26 12.21 0.75 -15.71
N GLY A 27 10.88 0.60 -15.62
CA GLY A 27 10.09 -0.07 -16.67
C GLY A 27 10.04 0.73 -17.98
N THR A 28 9.96 2.06 -17.89
CA THR A 28 9.99 2.95 -19.06
C THR A 28 11.36 2.91 -19.73
N LEU A 29 12.45 2.89 -18.95
CA LEU A 29 13.82 2.71 -19.46
C LEU A 29 13.98 1.39 -20.22
N LEU A 30 13.38 0.30 -19.73
CA LEU A 30 13.40 -1.00 -20.43
C LEU A 30 12.59 -0.99 -21.72
N LYS A 31 11.47 -0.26 -21.76
CA LYS A 31 10.61 -0.15 -22.93
C LYS A 31 11.23 0.71 -24.04
N TYR A 32 12.06 1.69 -23.69
CA TYR A 32 12.73 2.58 -24.63
C TYR A 32 14.26 2.44 -24.54
N PRO A 33 14.84 1.31 -25.00
CA PRO A 33 16.27 1.07 -24.92
C PRO A 33 17.10 2.09 -25.72
N LYS A 34 16.53 2.73 -26.74
CA LYS A 34 17.19 3.79 -27.53
C LYS A 34 17.47 5.04 -26.68
N ILE A 35 16.51 5.44 -25.86
CA ILE A 35 16.63 6.60 -24.95
C ILE A 35 17.54 6.24 -23.78
N ALA A 36 17.42 5.01 -23.27
CA ALA A 36 18.31 4.51 -22.22
C ALA A 36 19.77 4.40 -22.69
N ALA A 37 20.03 3.97 -23.93
CA ALA A 37 21.38 3.92 -24.48
C ALA A 37 22.01 5.32 -24.65
N GLU A 38 21.20 6.33 -24.96
CA GLU A 38 21.64 7.71 -25.13
C GLU A 38 21.96 8.40 -23.80
N TYR A 39 21.13 8.20 -22.76
CA TYR A 39 21.31 8.83 -21.44
C TYR A 39 22.10 7.97 -20.43
N LEU A 40 22.12 6.65 -20.59
CA LEU A 40 22.74 5.68 -19.68
C LEU A 40 23.70 4.75 -20.43
N THR A 41 24.61 5.33 -21.19
CA THR A 41 25.65 4.61 -21.95
C THR A 41 26.55 3.73 -21.05
N PHE A 42 26.58 4.01 -19.74
CA PHE A 42 27.33 3.26 -18.73
C PHE A 42 26.56 2.12 -18.04
N ILE A 43 25.22 2.08 -18.14
CA ILE A 43 24.42 1.08 -17.42
C ILE A 43 24.00 -0.03 -18.38
N ASN A 44 24.49 -1.24 -18.10
CA ASN A 44 24.15 -2.43 -18.86
C ASN A 44 22.65 -2.75 -18.73
N ILE A 45 21.97 -2.98 -19.85
CA ILE A 45 20.52 -3.31 -19.91
C ILE A 45 20.18 -4.52 -19.03
N GLY A 46 21.10 -5.48 -18.88
CA GLY A 46 20.93 -6.62 -17.97
C GLY A 46 20.78 -6.21 -16.50
N PHE A 47 21.51 -5.18 -16.07
CA PHE A 47 21.45 -4.66 -14.70
C PHE A 47 20.13 -3.94 -14.42
N ILE A 48 19.63 -3.14 -15.38
CA ILE A 48 18.32 -2.47 -15.29
C ILE A 48 17.21 -3.51 -15.18
N ARG A 49 17.27 -4.59 -15.97
CA ARG A 49 16.30 -5.69 -15.91
C ARG A 49 16.32 -6.40 -14.56
N PHE A 50 17.50 -6.64 -14.00
CA PHE A 50 17.63 -7.25 -12.68
C PHE A 50 17.04 -6.36 -11.58
N ILE A 51 17.40 -5.07 -11.57
CA ILE A 51 16.85 -4.10 -10.61
C ILE A 51 15.34 -3.97 -10.75
N HIS A 52 14.82 -3.83 -11.97
CA HIS A 52 13.39 -3.71 -12.21
C HIS A 52 12.63 -4.96 -11.74
N SER A 53 13.14 -6.16 -12.03
CA SER A 53 12.52 -7.41 -11.58
C SER A 53 12.49 -7.51 -10.05
N GLN A 54 13.59 -7.14 -9.38
CA GLN A 54 13.66 -7.17 -7.92
C GLN A 54 12.72 -6.13 -7.31
N LEU A 55 12.76 -4.88 -7.79
CA LEU A 55 11.85 -3.83 -7.35
C LEU A 55 10.39 -4.23 -7.55
N SER A 56 10.05 -4.91 -8.66
CA SER A 56 8.68 -5.37 -8.93
C SER A 56 8.19 -6.36 -7.88
N THR A 57 9.04 -7.32 -7.50
CA THR A 57 8.72 -8.31 -6.48
C THR A 57 8.52 -7.66 -5.12
N TYR A 58 9.45 -6.79 -4.69
CA TYR A 58 9.32 -6.07 -3.42
C TYR A 58 8.10 -5.14 -3.41
N PHE A 59 7.85 -4.43 -4.50
CA PHE A 59 6.70 -3.55 -4.66
C PHE A 59 5.39 -4.33 -4.54
N GLY A 60 5.28 -5.51 -5.16
CA GLY A 60 4.10 -6.38 -5.06
C GLY A 60 3.83 -6.85 -3.62
N ILE A 61 4.87 -7.25 -2.89
CA ILE A 61 4.75 -7.67 -1.48
C ILE A 61 4.30 -6.51 -0.59
N ILE A 62 4.89 -5.33 -0.77
CA ILE A 62 4.53 -4.12 -0.02
C ILE A 62 3.10 -3.68 -0.35
N LEU A 63 2.69 -3.74 -1.62
CA LEU A 63 1.31 -3.51 -2.06
C LEU A 63 0.33 -4.42 -1.33
N PHE A 64 0.66 -5.71 -1.27
CA PHE A 64 -0.20 -6.70 -0.63
C PHE A 64 -0.34 -6.44 0.87
N LEU A 65 0.76 -6.12 1.57
CA LEU A 65 0.72 -5.70 2.98
C LEU A 65 -0.07 -4.39 3.17
N MET A 66 0.09 -3.43 2.26
CA MET A 66 -0.64 -2.16 2.29
C MET A 66 -2.15 -2.39 2.10
N MET A 67 -2.54 -3.31 1.21
CA MET A 67 -3.92 -3.71 1.03
C MET A 67 -4.50 -4.35 2.29
N ILE A 68 -3.77 -5.26 2.93
CA ILE A 68 -4.20 -5.91 4.19
C ILE A 68 -4.33 -4.87 5.32
N THR A 69 -3.34 -4.00 5.50
CA THR A 69 -3.36 -2.98 6.55
C THR A 69 -4.46 -1.93 6.31
N GLY A 70 -4.72 -1.57 5.05
CA GLY A 70 -5.82 -0.70 4.66
C GLY A 70 -7.19 -1.33 4.92
N ALA A 71 -7.35 -2.60 4.55
CA ALA A 71 -8.56 -3.38 4.83
C ALA A 71 -8.80 -3.50 6.35
N TRP A 72 -7.75 -3.76 7.14
CA TRP A 72 -7.83 -3.80 8.59
C TRP A 72 -8.26 -2.46 9.18
N MET A 73 -7.70 -1.36 8.69
CA MET A 73 -8.06 -0.01 9.12
C MET A 73 -9.51 0.34 8.77
N TYR A 74 -10.05 -0.15 7.65
CA TYR A 74 -11.45 0.06 7.28
C TYR A 74 -12.41 -0.84 8.05
N PHE A 75 -12.03 -2.10 8.29
CA PHE A 75 -12.89 -3.08 8.96
C PHE A 75 -13.01 -2.84 10.47
N TYR A 76 -11.93 -2.42 11.13
CA TYR A 76 -11.89 -2.19 12.58
C TYR A 76 -12.93 -1.17 13.10
N PRO A 77 -13.09 0.05 12.54
CA PRO A 77 -14.12 0.98 13.00
C PRO A 77 -15.53 0.46 12.69
N MET A 78 -15.72 -0.26 11.59
CA MET A 78 -17.01 -0.85 11.24
C MET A 78 -17.41 -1.95 12.23
N TRP A 79 -16.46 -2.77 12.67
CA TRP A 79 -16.69 -3.78 13.71
C TRP A 79 -16.95 -3.16 15.08
N GLN A 80 -16.22 -2.10 15.44
CA GLN A 80 -16.40 -1.40 16.71
C GLN A 80 -17.73 -0.61 16.78
N GLN A 81 -18.16 0.01 15.68
CA GLN A 81 -19.47 0.63 15.57
C GLN A 81 -20.59 -0.39 15.72
N ARG A 82 -20.46 -1.59 15.13
CA ARG A 82 -21.42 -2.69 15.33
C ARG A 82 -21.49 -3.15 16.79
N LYS A 83 -20.35 -3.22 17.49
CA LYS A 83 -20.30 -3.60 18.91
C LYS A 83 -20.95 -2.54 19.82
N ASN A 84 -20.69 -1.25 19.59
CA ASN A 84 -21.28 -0.17 20.36
C ASN A 84 -22.79 -0.03 20.11
N ARG A 85 -23.26 -0.30 18.89
CA ARG A 85 -24.69 -0.27 18.54
C ARG A 85 -25.48 -1.40 19.21
N LYS A 86 -24.88 -2.59 19.37
CA LYS A 86 -25.48 -3.69 20.14
C LYS A 86 -25.56 -3.39 21.63
N LYS A 87 -24.57 -2.70 22.20
CA LYS A 87 -24.57 -2.31 23.62
C LYS A 87 -25.66 -1.27 23.91
N ASN A 88 -25.80 -0.25 23.06
CA ASN A 88 -26.83 0.79 23.24
C ASN A 88 -28.27 0.23 23.17
N ASN A 89 -28.53 -0.75 22.30
CA ASN A 89 -29.83 -1.43 22.22
C ASN A 89 -30.12 -2.37 23.40
N GLN A 90 -29.13 -2.68 24.24
CA GLN A 90 -29.29 -3.53 25.41
C GLN A 90 -29.51 -2.71 26.69
N ASP A 91 -29.10 -1.43 26.67
CA ASP A 91 -29.26 -0.48 27.77
C ASP A 91 -30.53 0.39 27.63
N THR A 92 -31.36 0.17 26.60
CA THR A 92 -32.72 0.72 26.53
C THR A 92 -33.64 -0.27 27.24
N PRO A 93 -34.05 -0.04 28.51
CA PRO A 93 -35.14 -0.81 29.07
C PRO A 93 -36.36 -0.59 28.17
N THR A 94 -36.97 -1.70 27.76
CA THR A 94 -38.38 -1.76 27.39
C THR A 94 -39.19 -1.12 28.52
N THR A 95 -39.38 0.18 28.45
CA THR A 95 -40.44 0.86 29.15
C THR A 95 -41.53 1.16 28.13
N GLU A 96 -42.70 0.65 28.46
CA GLU A 96 -44.02 1.05 27.97
C GLU A 96 -44.43 0.51 26.60
N GLN A 97 -45.19 -0.60 26.60
CA GLN A 97 -46.66 -0.56 26.46
C GLN A 97 -47.30 -1.69 27.28
#